data_AF-A0A0A8WVL5-F1
#
_entry.id   AF-A0A0A8WVL5-F1
#
_cell.length_a   1.000
_cell.length_b   1.000
_cell.length_c   1.000
_cell.angle_alpha   90.00
_cell.angle_beta   90.00
_cell.angle_gamma   90.00
#
_symmetry.space_group_name_H-M   'P 1'
#
loop_
_entity.id
_entity.type
_entity.pdbx_description
1 polymer ?
#
loop_
_entity_poly.entity_id
_entity_poly.type
_entity_poly.pdbx_seq_one_letter_code
_entity_poly.pdbx_strand_id
1 'polypeptide(L)'
;MQNYPFVITICSEKGGVGKTTLATNLAIFLKALREDLQVTVFSFDNHFTVDRMFALSGEQPRGTVADLLKGVQGGDLLQMGQYGVNYIPSSNELSELRGALQGPMFLARMMANANIPGIVIIDTRPELDILTQNALYAADQVFIPVKDMASLENCKNIFALFDSRGLDKKSLALIPCLVDSRIKFDGMFRDQRTLLKAYAINRGYRCLDSYISKSPKVDSLNTNPDGKIYPVLTHARGTDVYGQFTTVARQVLSAFKETTEPRSIQFSRWLKSEDERRNAAYVSRRTTIRLNCPICNRPLIDSGINNNPSHYYENLDGTARGFIHKECFTGLIIPLFNPNGNTISSGDPFNQLLIDVSATSTVIFRPVNVGSSTSIEVVIIDKTGRQVIKQVFAVREYSESFLNTREGSLYRLLNATLGQTTASTVLLVQPVPDDDHEAILKEDGYRRFRKIKQQIATSASV
;
A
#
# COMPACT_ATOMS: atom_id res chain seq x y z
N MET A 1 15.07 -18.06 -3.84
CA MET A 1 13.67 -18.32 -4.27
C MET A 1 12.88 -19.26 -3.37
N GLN A 2 13.48 -19.97 -2.41
CA GLN A 2 12.73 -20.98 -1.62
C GLN A 2 11.47 -20.42 -0.92
N ASN A 3 11.38 -19.13 -0.62
CA ASN A 3 10.20 -18.52 0.02
C ASN A 3 9.57 -17.38 -0.79
N TYR A 4 10.04 -17.15 -2.02
CA TYR A 4 9.63 -16.02 -2.86
C TYR A 4 9.17 -16.54 -4.22
N PRO A 5 7.89 -16.35 -4.58
CA PRO A 5 7.37 -16.91 -5.81
C PRO A 5 7.79 -16.07 -7.01
N PHE A 6 7.98 -16.76 -8.14
CA PHE A 6 7.93 -16.17 -9.46
C PHE A 6 6.47 -16.17 -9.94
N VAL A 7 5.90 -14.99 -10.13
CA VAL A 7 4.47 -14.81 -10.34
C VAL A 7 4.15 -14.64 -11.81
N ILE A 8 3.31 -15.51 -12.35
CA ILE A 8 2.77 -15.44 -13.70
C ILE A 8 1.29 -15.10 -13.60
N THR A 9 0.86 -14.02 -14.25
CA THR A 9 -0.55 -13.65 -14.33
C THR A 9 -1.09 -13.90 -15.72
N ILE A 10 -2.23 -14.58 -15.82
CA ILE A 10 -2.96 -14.77 -17.07
C ILE A 10 -4.11 -13.78 -17.10
N CYS A 11 -3.98 -12.70 -17.87
CA CYS A 11 -4.91 -11.57 -17.85
C CYS A 11 -5.45 -11.22 -19.24
N SER A 12 -6.75 -10.96 -19.34
CA SER A 12 -7.39 -10.43 -20.54
C SER A 12 -8.80 -9.95 -20.20
N GLU A 13 -9.13 -8.72 -20.59
CA GLU A 13 -10.47 -8.14 -20.47
C GLU A 13 -11.51 -8.80 -21.39
N LYS A 14 -11.09 -9.67 -22.30
CA LYS A 14 -12.03 -10.45 -23.12
C LYS A 14 -12.35 -11.79 -22.46
N GLY A 15 -13.64 -12.09 -22.31
CA GLY A 15 -14.13 -13.41 -21.92
C GLY A 15 -13.88 -14.47 -23.01
N GLY A 16 -13.64 -15.72 -22.59
CA GLY A 16 -13.55 -16.84 -23.53
C GLY A 16 -12.36 -16.79 -24.50
N VAL A 17 -11.21 -16.26 -24.04
CA VAL A 17 -9.92 -16.28 -24.78
C VAL A 17 -9.01 -17.44 -24.34
N GLY A 18 -9.46 -18.28 -23.41
CA GLY A 18 -8.70 -19.41 -22.87
C GLY A 18 -7.81 -19.09 -21.67
N LYS A 19 -8.10 -18.04 -20.88
CA LYS A 19 -7.32 -17.66 -19.68
C LYS A 19 -7.16 -18.83 -18.70
N THR A 20 -8.29 -19.33 -18.19
CA THR A 20 -8.27 -20.39 -17.19
C THR A 20 -7.72 -21.69 -17.75
N THR A 21 -8.05 -22.05 -18.99
CA THR A 21 -7.47 -23.22 -19.68
C THR A 21 -5.95 -23.12 -19.77
N LEU A 22 -5.43 -21.94 -20.12
CA LEU A 22 -3.99 -21.68 -20.16
C LEU A 22 -3.38 -21.78 -18.76
N ALA A 23 -3.98 -21.13 -17.75
CA ALA A 23 -3.50 -21.11 -16.38
C ALA A 23 -3.39 -22.53 -15.79
N THR A 24 -4.48 -23.30 -15.83
CA THR A 24 -4.53 -24.62 -15.19
C THR A 24 -3.66 -25.64 -15.91
N ASN A 25 -3.68 -25.68 -17.25
CA ASN A 25 -2.84 -26.63 -17.98
C ASN A 25 -1.36 -26.23 -17.93
N LEU A 26 -1.02 -24.94 -17.96
CA LEU A 26 0.37 -24.51 -17.78
C LEU A 26 0.93 -25.01 -16.44
N ALA A 27 0.16 -24.90 -15.35
CA ALA A 27 0.57 -25.41 -14.04
C ALA A 27 0.91 -26.91 -14.08
N ILE A 28 0.04 -27.71 -14.70
CA ILE A 28 0.20 -29.17 -14.82
C ILE A 28 1.40 -29.53 -15.70
N PHE A 29 1.59 -28.84 -16.83
CA PHE A 29 2.74 -29.09 -17.70
C PHE A 29 4.06 -28.68 -17.05
N LEU A 30 4.09 -27.58 -16.28
CA LEU A 30 5.27 -27.20 -15.50
C LEU A 30 5.65 -28.30 -14.50
N LYS A 31 4.67 -28.81 -13.76
CA LYS A 31 4.88 -29.89 -12.80
C LYS A 31 5.32 -31.19 -13.45
N ALA A 32 4.74 -31.54 -14.61
CA ALA A 32 5.13 -32.72 -15.37
C ALA A 32 6.54 -32.64 -15.98
N LEU A 33 7.00 -31.44 -16.35
CA LEU A 33 8.35 -31.24 -16.86
C LEU A 33 9.40 -31.15 -15.74
N ARG A 34 8.99 -30.81 -14.51
CA ARG A 34 9.84 -30.62 -13.32
C ARG A 34 9.09 -31.04 -12.07
N GLU A 35 9.18 -32.31 -11.73
CA GLU A 35 8.47 -32.90 -10.58
C GLU A 35 8.87 -32.29 -9.23
N ASP A 36 10.12 -31.84 -9.11
CA ASP A 36 10.68 -31.18 -7.93
C ASP A 36 10.21 -29.73 -7.75
N LEU A 37 9.67 -29.12 -8.82
CA LEU A 37 9.25 -27.72 -8.79
C LEU A 37 7.92 -27.57 -8.05
N GLN A 38 7.89 -26.62 -7.11
CA GLN A 38 6.65 -26.16 -6.50
C GLN A 38 5.92 -25.25 -7.49
N VAL A 39 4.68 -25.61 -7.81
CA VAL A 39 3.81 -24.84 -8.69
C VAL A 39 2.49 -24.65 -7.97
N THR A 40 2.07 -23.40 -7.82
CA THR A 40 0.82 -23.01 -7.17
C THR A 40 -0.08 -22.30 -8.17
N VAL A 41 -1.38 -22.58 -8.17
CA VAL A 41 -2.37 -21.88 -8.97
C VAL A 41 -3.52 -21.35 -8.12
N PHE A 42 -4.00 -20.16 -8.41
CA PHE A 42 -5.27 -19.67 -7.84
C PHE A 42 -5.96 -18.71 -8.82
N SER A 43 -7.26 -18.49 -8.60
CA SER A 43 -8.07 -17.64 -9.46
C SER A 43 -8.68 -16.48 -8.69
N PHE A 44 -8.71 -15.31 -9.34
CA PHE A 44 -9.57 -14.20 -8.95
C PHE A 44 -10.92 -14.25 -9.67
N ASP A 45 -11.27 -15.35 -10.33
CA ASP A 45 -12.60 -15.60 -10.89
C ASP A 45 -13.42 -16.49 -9.94
N ASN A 46 -14.74 -16.27 -9.84
CA ASN A 46 -15.65 -17.01 -8.96
C ASN A 46 -16.27 -18.25 -9.63
N HIS A 47 -15.71 -18.70 -10.76
CA HIS A 47 -16.22 -19.87 -11.50
C HIS A 47 -15.69 -21.23 -11.01
N PHE A 48 -14.89 -21.27 -9.94
CA PHE A 48 -14.37 -22.50 -9.29
C PHE A 48 -13.69 -23.50 -10.24
N THR A 49 -13.21 -23.04 -11.39
CA THR A 49 -12.61 -23.92 -12.40
C THR A 49 -11.26 -24.48 -11.93
N VAL A 50 -10.52 -23.70 -11.15
CA VAL A 50 -9.29 -24.16 -10.47
C VAL A 50 -9.64 -25.30 -9.49
N ASP A 51 -10.62 -25.09 -8.62
CA ASP A 51 -11.05 -26.07 -7.62
C ASP A 51 -11.54 -27.37 -8.28
N ARG A 52 -12.38 -27.28 -9.31
CA ARG A 52 -12.86 -28.44 -10.07
C ARG A 52 -11.75 -29.24 -10.77
N MET A 53 -10.59 -28.61 -11.01
CA MET A 53 -9.44 -29.23 -11.66
C MET A 53 -8.45 -29.83 -10.67
N PHE A 54 -8.26 -29.19 -9.50
CA PHE A 54 -7.18 -29.54 -8.57
C PHE A 54 -7.65 -30.10 -7.23
N ALA A 55 -8.90 -29.93 -6.82
CA ALA A 55 -9.35 -30.42 -5.52
C ALA A 55 -9.27 -31.94 -5.40
N LEU A 56 -8.83 -32.41 -4.24
CA LEU A 56 -8.86 -33.81 -3.84
C LEU A 56 -10.11 -34.08 -3.00
N SER A 57 -10.80 -35.18 -3.29
CA SER A 57 -12.03 -35.54 -2.59
C SER A 57 -11.78 -35.81 -1.11
N GLY A 58 -12.56 -35.16 -0.24
CA GLY A 58 -12.49 -35.36 1.23
C GLY A 58 -11.53 -34.42 1.96
N GLU A 59 -10.79 -33.56 1.26
CA GLU A 59 -9.96 -32.54 1.90
C GLU A 59 -10.75 -31.28 2.22
N GLN A 60 -10.56 -30.76 3.45
CA GLN A 60 -11.13 -29.48 3.87
C GLN A 60 -10.15 -28.35 3.53
N PRO A 61 -10.62 -27.23 2.95
CA PRO A 61 -9.77 -26.09 2.64
C PRO A 61 -9.25 -25.44 3.92
N ARG A 62 -7.95 -25.14 3.97
CA ARG A 62 -7.33 -24.39 5.09
C ARG A 62 -7.73 -22.91 5.12
N GLY A 63 -8.22 -22.44 3.98
CA GLY A 63 -8.64 -21.09 3.69
C GLY A 63 -8.73 -20.93 2.17
N THR A 64 -9.02 -19.72 1.73
CA THR A 64 -9.31 -19.41 0.34
C THR A 64 -8.51 -18.20 -0.15
N VAL A 65 -8.62 -17.89 -1.44
CA VAL A 65 -8.08 -16.64 -2.00
C VAL A 65 -8.65 -15.40 -1.31
N ALA A 66 -9.85 -15.46 -0.73
CA ALA A 66 -10.38 -14.36 0.08
C ALA A 66 -9.54 -14.12 1.34
N ASP A 67 -9.09 -15.18 2.01
CA ASP A 67 -8.25 -15.10 3.21
C ASP A 67 -6.85 -14.56 2.88
N LEU A 68 -6.32 -14.95 1.72
CA LEU A 68 -5.12 -14.33 1.16
C LEU A 68 -5.34 -12.82 1.04
N LEU A 69 -6.44 -12.36 0.43
CA LEU A 69 -6.73 -10.94 0.30
C LEU A 69 -7.06 -10.22 1.63
N LYS A 70 -7.39 -10.96 2.69
CA LYS A 70 -7.58 -10.45 4.06
C LYS A 70 -6.27 -10.35 4.85
N GLY A 71 -5.13 -10.75 4.27
CA GLY A 71 -3.82 -10.62 4.91
C GLY A 71 -3.25 -11.92 5.48
N VAL A 72 -3.94 -13.06 5.35
CA VAL A 72 -3.41 -14.36 5.79
C VAL A 72 -2.19 -14.74 4.95
N GLN A 73 -1.17 -15.32 5.59
CA GLN A 73 0.06 -15.70 4.91
C GLN A 73 -0.22 -16.79 3.87
N GLY A 74 0.19 -16.55 2.62
CA GLY A 74 -0.17 -17.42 1.50
C GLY A 74 0.33 -18.86 1.60
N GLY A 75 1.48 -19.09 2.23
CA GLY A 75 2.04 -20.42 2.49
C GLY A 75 1.13 -21.30 3.35
N ASP A 76 0.39 -20.70 4.29
CA ASP A 76 -0.53 -21.42 5.18
C ASP A 76 -1.82 -21.85 4.45
N LEU A 77 -2.13 -21.15 3.35
CA LEU A 77 -3.30 -21.39 2.51
C LEU A 77 -3.05 -22.41 1.40
N LEU A 78 -1.81 -22.87 1.22
CA LEU A 78 -1.47 -23.84 0.18
C LEU A 78 -2.09 -25.21 0.48
N GLN A 79 -2.77 -25.76 -0.53
CA GLN A 79 -3.30 -27.11 -0.53
C GLN A 79 -2.68 -27.91 -1.68
N MET A 80 -2.21 -29.14 -1.40
CA MET A 80 -1.74 -30.05 -2.43
C MET A 80 -2.94 -30.52 -3.24
N GLY A 81 -2.97 -30.20 -4.54
CA GLY A 81 -4.01 -30.63 -5.45
C GLY A 81 -3.62 -31.83 -6.31
N GLN A 82 -4.52 -32.18 -7.22
CA GLN A 82 -4.27 -33.18 -8.26
C GLN A 82 -3.03 -32.81 -9.09
N TYR A 83 -2.42 -33.83 -9.68
CA TYR A 83 -1.24 -33.69 -10.56
C TYR A 83 0.00 -33.11 -9.85
N GLY A 84 0.04 -33.11 -8.51
CA GLY A 84 1.14 -32.55 -7.72
C GLY A 84 1.23 -31.03 -7.74
N VAL A 85 0.19 -30.35 -8.21
CA VAL A 85 0.10 -28.88 -8.27
C VAL A 85 -0.54 -28.38 -6.99
N ASN A 86 0.09 -27.43 -6.31
CA ASN A 86 -0.57 -26.73 -5.21
C ASN A 86 -1.64 -25.78 -5.76
N TYR A 87 -2.67 -25.52 -4.97
CA TYR A 87 -3.61 -24.45 -5.27
C TYR A 87 -4.07 -23.76 -4.00
N ILE A 88 -4.59 -22.55 -4.17
CA ILE A 88 -5.36 -21.85 -3.12
C ILE A 88 -6.82 -21.89 -3.56
N PRO A 89 -7.73 -22.48 -2.77
CA PRO A 89 -9.15 -22.59 -3.10
C PRO A 89 -9.80 -21.25 -3.46
N SER A 90 -10.69 -21.25 -4.46
CA SER A 90 -11.41 -20.03 -4.87
C SER A 90 -12.43 -19.61 -3.81
N SER A 91 -12.90 -18.36 -3.90
CA SER A 91 -13.92 -17.83 -2.97
C SER A 91 -15.04 -17.10 -3.70
N ASN A 92 -16.26 -17.21 -3.16
CA ASN A 92 -17.41 -16.41 -3.58
C ASN A 92 -17.36 -14.96 -3.06
N GLU A 93 -16.57 -14.69 -2.01
CA GLU A 93 -16.49 -13.40 -1.33
C GLU A 93 -15.63 -12.36 -2.08
N LEU A 94 -15.01 -12.75 -3.21
CA LEU A 94 -14.07 -11.87 -3.93
C LEU A 94 -14.71 -10.55 -4.38
N SER A 95 -16.02 -10.52 -4.63
CA SER A 95 -16.73 -9.30 -5.02
C SER A 95 -16.85 -8.30 -3.87
N GLU A 96 -17.05 -8.78 -2.64
CA GLU A 96 -17.19 -7.94 -1.45
C GLU A 96 -15.84 -7.34 -1.02
N LEU A 97 -14.74 -8.09 -1.25
CA LEU A 97 -13.39 -7.65 -0.91
C LEU A 97 -12.84 -6.55 -1.83
N ARG A 98 -13.47 -6.27 -2.97
CA ARG A 98 -13.01 -5.22 -3.91
C ARG A 98 -12.84 -3.86 -3.20
N GLY A 99 -13.78 -3.49 -2.33
CA GLY A 99 -13.76 -2.21 -1.60
C GLY A 99 -12.76 -2.17 -0.43
N ALA A 100 -12.34 -3.33 0.08
CA ALA A 100 -11.45 -3.42 1.23
C ALA A 100 -9.95 -3.33 0.85
N LEU A 101 -9.62 -3.59 -0.42
CA LEU A 101 -8.24 -3.60 -0.89
C LEU A 101 -7.61 -2.20 -0.88
N GLN A 102 -6.48 -2.09 -0.18
CA GLN A 102 -5.72 -0.85 0.00
C GLN A 102 -4.86 -0.48 -1.25
N GLY A 103 -5.48 -0.52 -2.43
CA GLY A 103 -4.85 -0.18 -3.71
C GLY A 103 -4.23 -1.37 -4.46
N PRO A 104 -3.64 -1.11 -5.65
CA PRO A 104 -3.22 -2.13 -6.60
C PRO A 104 -1.88 -2.81 -6.25
N MET A 105 -1.16 -2.32 -5.24
CA MET A 105 0.11 -2.93 -4.78
C MET A 105 -0.08 -3.92 -3.63
N PHE A 106 -1.32 -4.10 -3.15
CA PHE A 106 -1.62 -4.88 -1.96
C PHE A 106 -1.11 -6.32 -2.10
N LEU A 107 -1.48 -7.00 -3.18
CA LEU A 107 -1.04 -8.38 -3.43
C LEU A 107 0.48 -8.50 -3.60
N ALA A 108 1.13 -7.53 -4.24
CA ALA A 108 2.58 -7.53 -4.40
C ALA A 108 3.31 -7.47 -3.03
N ARG A 109 2.78 -6.66 -2.09
CA ARG A 109 3.29 -6.62 -0.71
C ARG A 109 3.05 -7.93 0.03
N MET A 110 1.91 -8.57 -0.20
CA MET A 110 1.61 -9.86 0.39
C MET A 110 2.54 -10.95 -0.12
N MET A 111 2.73 -11.03 -1.45
CA MET A 111 3.63 -11.99 -2.08
C MET A 111 5.08 -11.86 -1.62
N ALA A 112 5.49 -10.66 -1.20
CA ALA A 112 6.80 -10.41 -0.61
C ALA A 112 7.02 -11.08 0.76
N ASN A 113 5.95 -11.48 1.45
CA ASN A 113 6.01 -12.16 2.76
C ASN A 113 5.15 -13.43 2.80
N ALA A 114 4.72 -13.93 1.63
CA ALA A 114 3.75 -15.02 1.56
C ALA A 114 4.36 -16.40 1.88
N ASN A 115 5.69 -16.55 1.90
CA ASN A 115 6.37 -17.84 2.05
C ASN A 115 5.90 -18.89 1.03
N ILE A 116 5.61 -18.46 -0.21
CA ILE A 116 5.22 -19.36 -1.29
C ILE A 116 6.47 -19.66 -2.16
N PRO A 117 6.92 -20.93 -2.25
CA PRO A 117 8.02 -21.33 -3.12
C PRO A 117 7.62 -21.38 -4.60
N GLY A 118 8.63 -21.28 -5.48
CA GLY A 118 8.51 -21.74 -6.87
C GLY A 118 7.71 -20.80 -7.77
N ILE A 119 6.82 -21.36 -8.60
CA ILE A 119 6.01 -20.61 -9.57
C ILE A 119 4.58 -20.48 -9.06
N VAL A 120 4.05 -19.26 -9.08
CA VAL A 120 2.63 -18.96 -8.81
C VAL A 120 1.95 -18.53 -10.10
N ILE A 121 0.84 -19.16 -10.46
CA ILE A 121 0.00 -18.79 -11.60
C ILE A 121 -1.30 -18.19 -11.08
N ILE A 122 -1.59 -16.96 -11.50
CA ILE A 122 -2.81 -16.23 -11.16
C ILE A 122 -3.71 -16.18 -12.39
N ASP A 123 -4.86 -16.83 -12.30
CA ASP A 123 -5.94 -16.70 -13.29
C ASP A 123 -6.85 -15.52 -12.93
N THR A 124 -7.19 -14.67 -13.90
CA THR A 124 -8.02 -13.47 -13.65
C THR A 124 -9.38 -13.55 -14.31
N ARG A 125 -10.34 -12.82 -13.75
CA ARG A 125 -11.64 -12.53 -14.39
C ARG A 125 -11.48 -11.63 -15.64
N PRO A 126 -12.49 -11.54 -16.53
CA PRO A 126 -12.45 -10.68 -17.72
C PRO A 126 -12.73 -9.19 -17.41
N GLU A 127 -12.22 -8.68 -16.28
CA GLU A 127 -12.41 -7.29 -15.85
C GLU A 127 -11.06 -6.70 -15.42
N LEU A 128 -10.75 -5.45 -15.79
CA LEU A 128 -9.56 -4.74 -15.32
C LEU A 128 -9.83 -4.01 -13.98
N ASP A 129 -10.43 -4.73 -13.04
CA ASP A 129 -10.77 -4.24 -11.70
C ASP A 129 -9.55 -4.22 -10.76
N ILE A 130 -9.77 -3.84 -9.50
CA ILE A 130 -8.71 -3.77 -8.49
C ILE A 130 -8.02 -5.13 -8.23
N LEU A 131 -8.70 -6.26 -8.41
CA LEU A 131 -8.12 -7.59 -8.22
C LEU A 131 -7.19 -7.94 -9.38
N THR A 132 -7.63 -7.69 -10.61
CA THR A 132 -6.79 -7.87 -11.79
C THR A 132 -5.59 -6.92 -11.75
N GLN A 133 -5.77 -5.67 -11.33
CA GLN A 133 -4.65 -4.75 -11.13
C GLN A 133 -3.67 -5.27 -10.10
N ASN A 134 -4.15 -5.81 -8.98
CA ASN A 134 -3.28 -6.43 -7.96
C ASN A 134 -2.48 -7.63 -8.52
N ALA A 135 -3.10 -8.48 -9.34
CA ALA A 135 -2.40 -9.57 -10.03
C ALA A 135 -1.26 -9.02 -10.92
N LEU A 136 -1.58 -8.03 -11.76
CA LEU A 136 -0.61 -7.41 -12.68
C LEU A 136 0.57 -6.75 -11.96
N TYR A 137 0.35 -6.12 -10.81
CA TYR A 137 1.41 -5.51 -10.01
C TYR A 137 2.31 -6.52 -9.30
N ALA A 138 1.79 -7.71 -8.99
CA ALA A 138 2.55 -8.80 -8.37
C ALA A 138 3.34 -9.61 -9.41
N ALA A 139 2.96 -9.56 -10.69
CA ALA A 139 3.48 -10.42 -11.74
C ALA A 139 4.93 -10.10 -12.16
N ASP A 140 5.74 -11.15 -12.22
CA ASP A 140 7.01 -11.18 -12.96
C ASP A 140 6.76 -11.26 -14.47
N GLN A 141 5.74 -12.02 -14.86
CA GLN A 141 5.34 -12.20 -16.25
C GLN A 141 3.82 -12.17 -16.38
N VAL A 142 3.32 -11.50 -17.39
CA VAL A 142 1.90 -11.45 -17.73
C VAL A 142 1.69 -12.06 -19.10
N PHE A 143 0.94 -13.14 -19.17
CA PHE A 143 0.42 -13.64 -20.43
C PHE A 143 -0.94 -13.03 -20.72
N ILE A 144 -1.07 -12.45 -21.91
CA ILE A 144 -2.29 -11.84 -22.41
C ILE A 144 -2.83 -12.69 -23.56
N PRO A 145 -3.76 -13.63 -23.30
CA PRO A 145 -4.35 -14.43 -24.35
C PRO A 145 -5.19 -13.58 -25.31
N VAL A 146 -4.92 -13.72 -26.60
CA VAL A 146 -5.66 -13.06 -27.68
C VAL A 146 -6.13 -14.11 -28.68
N LYS A 147 -7.42 -14.05 -29.06
CA LYS A 147 -8.02 -14.99 -30.03
C LYS A 147 -8.45 -14.31 -31.33
N ASP A 148 -8.80 -13.04 -31.28
CA ASP A 148 -9.37 -12.28 -32.38
C ASP A 148 -8.94 -10.80 -32.29
N MET A 149 -9.28 -10.00 -33.31
CA MET A 149 -8.96 -8.57 -33.31
C MET A 149 -9.56 -7.83 -32.13
N ALA A 150 -10.78 -8.17 -31.71
CA ALA A 150 -11.43 -7.54 -30.56
C ALA A 150 -10.63 -7.77 -29.26
N SER A 151 -10.11 -8.97 -29.04
CA SER A 151 -9.25 -9.26 -27.88
C SER A 151 -7.92 -8.51 -27.93
N LEU A 152 -7.38 -8.28 -29.13
CA LEU A 152 -6.16 -7.48 -29.34
C LEU A 152 -6.43 -5.99 -29.15
N GLU A 153 -7.59 -5.49 -29.54
CA GLU A 153 -8.01 -4.12 -29.26
C GLU A 153 -8.19 -3.87 -27.76
N ASN A 154 -8.80 -4.82 -27.04
CA ASN A 154 -9.01 -4.70 -25.60
C ASN A 154 -7.69 -4.66 -24.81
N CYS A 155 -6.66 -5.40 -25.24
CA CYS A 155 -5.40 -5.43 -24.48
C CYS A 155 -4.73 -4.06 -24.32
N LYS A 156 -5.06 -3.07 -25.16
CA LYS A 156 -4.55 -1.69 -25.05
C LYS A 156 -4.75 -1.09 -23.66
N ASN A 157 -5.82 -1.45 -22.94
CA ASN A 157 -6.09 -0.88 -21.62
C ASN A 157 -5.10 -1.41 -20.58
N ILE A 158 -4.64 -2.66 -20.71
CA ILE A 158 -3.57 -3.22 -19.86
C ILE A 158 -2.26 -2.47 -20.10
N PHE A 159 -1.90 -2.20 -21.36
CA PHE A 159 -0.70 -1.42 -21.69
C PHE A 159 -0.79 0.03 -21.20
N ALA A 160 -1.95 0.67 -21.38
CA ALA A 160 -2.21 2.03 -20.89
C ALA A 160 -2.17 2.11 -19.35
N LEU A 161 -2.64 1.08 -18.65
CA LEU A 161 -2.48 0.96 -17.21
C LEU A 161 -0.99 0.95 -16.83
N PHE A 162 -0.17 0.16 -17.52
CA PHE A 162 1.28 0.11 -17.27
C PHE A 162 1.93 1.48 -17.50
N ASP A 163 1.58 2.18 -18.58
CA ASP A 163 2.06 3.55 -18.84
C ASP A 163 1.68 4.53 -17.73
N SER A 164 0.39 4.58 -17.39
CA SER A 164 -0.13 5.52 -16.38
C SER A 164 0.46 5.32 -14.98
N ARG A 165 1.02 4.14 -14.73
CA ARG A 165 1.58 3.72 -13.44
C ARG A 165 3.10 3.61 -13.45
N GLY A 166 3.75 3.89 -14.58
CA GLY A 166 5.21 3.76 -14.74
C GLY A 166 5.73 2.32 -14.57
N LEU A 167 4.91 1.31 -14.92
CA LEU A 167 5.31 -0.10 -14.85
C LEU A 167 6.04 -0.51 -16.14
N ASP A 168 7.09 -1.32 -16.00
CA ASP A 168 7.81 -1.87 -17.16
C ASP A 168 6.92 -2.85 -17.94
N LYS A 169 6.74 -2.58 -19.23
CA LYS A 169 5.98 -3.40 -20.17
C LYS A 169 6.68 -4.69 -20.56
N LYS A 170 7.97 -4.87 -20.24
CA LYS A 170 8.73 -6.09 -20.59
C LYS A 170 8.13 -7.39 -20.03
N SER A 171 7.40 -7.30 -18.91
CA SER A 171 6.68 -8.43 -18.32
C SER A 171 5.44 -8.82 -19.13
N LEU A 172 4.89 -7.94 -19.97
CA LEU A 172 3.71 -8.21 -20.79
C LEU A 172 4.10 -9.00 -22.05
N ALA A 173 3.40 -10.11 -22.29
CA ALA A 173 3.52 -10.87 -23.52
C ALA A 173 2.15 -11.36 -24.00
N LEU A 174 1.80 -11.03 -25.24
CA LEU A 174 0.62 -11.57 -25.89
C LEU A 174 0.87 -13.02 -26.29
N ILE A 175 -0.13 -13.88 -26.10
CA ILE A 175 -0.12 -15.26 -26.57
C ILE A 175 -1.36 -15.51 -27.43
N PRO A 176 -1.20 -15.83 -28.73
CA PRO A 176 -2.33 -16.23 -29.55
C PRO A 176 -2.92 -17.53 -29.02
N CYS A 177 -4.22 -17.51 -28.72
CA CYS A 177 -4.96 -18.65 -28.17
C CYS A 177 -6.21 -18.91 -28.99
N LEU A 178 -6.68 -20.16 -28.95
CA LEU A 178 -7.84 -20.63 -29.73
C LEU A 178 -7.67 -20.34 -31.22
N VAL A 179 -6.44 -20.48 -31.74
CA VAL A 179 -6.14 -20.30 -33.16
C VAL A 179 -6.78 -21.43 -33.96
N ASP A 180 -7.67 -21.09 -34.88
CA ASP A 180 -8.29 -22.03 -35.79
C ASP A 180 -7.46 -22.11 -37.09
N SER A 181 -6.66 -23.18 -37.22
CA SER A 181 -5.76 -23.38 -38.36
C SER A 181 -6.49 -23.52 -39.71
N ARG A 182 -7.81 -23.78 -39.68
CA ARG A 182 -8.67 -23.88 -40.87
C ARG A 182 -9.02 -22.51 -41.44
N ILE A 183 -8.93 -21.45 -40.64
CA ILE A 183 -9.16 -20.09 -41.13
C ILE A 183 -7.94 -19.66 -41.95
N LYS A 184 -8.18 -19.42 -43.24
CA LYS A 184 -7.23 -18.86 -44.19
C LYS A 184 -7.75 -17.54 -44.72
N PHE A 185 -6.84 -16.60 -44.95
CA PHE A 185 -7.16 -15.31 -45.56
C PHE A 185 -6.39 -15.14 -46.85
N ASP A 186 -6.97 -14.41 -47.78
CA ASP A 186 -6.27 -13.90 -48.95
C ASP A 186 -5.44 -12.67 -48.58
N GLY A 187 -4.26 -12.53 -49.19
CA GLY A 187 -3.35 -11.39 -48.98
C GLY A 187 -2.07 -11.72 -48.21
N MET A 188 -1.49 -10.70 -47.57
CA MET A 188 -0.15 -10.76 -46.96
C MET A 188 -0.08 -11.71 -45.75
N PHE A 189 -1.18 -11.85 -44.99
CA PHE A 189 -1.24 -12.73 -43.83
C PHE A 189 -2.19 -13.89 -44.11
N ARG A 190 -1.64 -15.11 -44.25
CA ARG A 190 -2.40 -16.27 -44.73
C ARG A 190 -3.18 -17.03 -43.64
N ASP A 191 -2.97 -16.71 -42.37
CA ASP A 191 -3.59 -17.39 -41.25
C ASP A 191 -3.78 -16.48 -40.03
N GLN A 192 -4.68 -16.88 -39.14
CA GLN A 192 -5.06 -16.15 -37.93
C GLN A 192 -3.89 -15.86 -36.99
N ARG A 193 -2.96 -16.80 -36.81
CA ARG A 193 -1.81 -16.60 -35.91
C ARG A 193 -0.89 -15.52 -36.45
N THR A 194 -0.51 -15.63 -37.73
CA THR A 194 0.37 -14.66 -38.38
C THR A 194 -0.26 -13.27 -38.38
N LEU A 195 -1.57 -13.19 -38.63
CA LEU A 195 -2.34 -11.95 -38.56
C LEU A 195 -2.29 -11.32 -37.15
N LEU A 196 -2.67 -12.05 -36.10
CA LEU A 196 -2.65 -11.54 -34.73
C LEU A 196 -1.24 -11.09 -34.29
N LYS A 197 -0.21 -11.88 -34.64
CA LYS A 197 1.18 -11.54 -34.33
C LYS A 197 1.63 -10.25 -35.02
N ALA A 198 1.30 -10.07 -36.29
CA ALA A 198 1.65 -8.86 -37.03
C ALA A 198 0.99 -7.61 -36.44
N TYR A 199 -0.30 -7.70 -36.09
CA TYR A 199 -1.02 -6.59 -35.45
C TYR A 199 -0.50 -6.24 -34.06
N ALA A 200 -0.02 -7.24 -33.30
CA ALA A 200 0.63 -7.00 -32.02
C ALA A 200 1.97 -6.26 -32.21
N ILE A 201 2.82 -6.73 -33.13
CA ILE A 201 4.12 -6.11 -33.44
C ILE A 201 3.94 -4.68 -33.93
N ASN A 202 2.97 -4.43 -34.81
CA ASN A 202 2.69 -3.08 -35.33
C ASN A 202 2.23 -2.10 -34.23
N ARG A 203 1.72 -2.60 -33.10
CA ARG A 203 1.37 -1.80 -31.91
C ARG A 203 2.50 -1.72 -30.88
N GLY A 204 3.68 -2.28 -31.18
CA GLY A 204 4.81 -2.35 -30.26
C GLY A 204 4.60 -3.36 -29.10
N TYR A 205 3.66 -4.29 -29.23
CA TYR A 205 3.39 -5.31 -28.22
C TYR A 205 4.29 -6.52 -28.44
N ARG A 206 4.94 -6.98 -27.37
CA ARG A 206 5.63 -8.27 -27.37
C ARG A 206 4.61 -9.39 -27.55
N CYS A 207 4.81 -10.23 -28.56
CA CYS A 207 3.95 -11.39 -28.86
C CYS A 207 4.81 -12.64 -28.91
N LEU A 208 4.38 -13.70 -28.22
CA LEU A 208 5.09 -14.97 -28.20
C LEU A 208 5.02 -15.67 -29.56
N ASP A 209 6.08 -16.40 -29.90
CA ASP A 209 6.05 -17.33 -31.03
C ASP A 209 5.13 -18.52 -30.78
N SER A 210 5.06 -18.96 -29.52
CA SER A 210 4.16 -20.01 -29.07
C SER A 210 2.71 -19.53 -29.06
N TYR A 211 1.80 -20.45 -29.36
CA TYR A 211 0.36 -20.21 -29.46
C TYR A 211 -0.39 -21.48 -29.08
N ILE A 212 -1.67 -21.34 -28.73
CA ILE A 212 -2.57 -22.46 -28.43
C ILE A 212 -3.63 -22.55 -29.54
N SER A 213 -3.72 -23.71 -30.19
CA SER A 213 -4.72 -24.01 -31.22
C SER A 213 -6.10 -24.23 -30.59
N LYS A 214 -7.15 -23.92 -31.35
CA LYS A 214 -8.51 -24.37 -31.04
C LYS A 214 -8.60 -25.88 -31.26
N SER A 215 -9.18 -26.61 -30.31
CA SER A 215 -9.32 -28.06 -30.39
C SER A 215 -10.66 -28.51 -29.81
N PRO A 216 -11.55 -29.12 -30.61
CA PRO A 216 -12.81 -29.66 -30.13
C PRO A 216 -12.62 -30.66 -28.98
N LYS A 217 -11.53 -31.43 -29.02
CA LYS A 217 -11.19 -32.38 -27.96
C LYS A 217 -10.88 -31.65 -26.65
N VAL A 218 -10.15 -30.53 -26.69
CA VAL A 218 -9.84 -29.74 -25.50
C VAL A 218 -11.10 -29.05 -24.96
N ASP A 219 -11.93 -28.52 -25.86
CA ASP A 219 -13.21 -27.89 -25.49
C ASP A 219 -14.15 -28.88 -24.78
N SER A 220 -14.09 -30.17 -25.12
CA SER A 220 -14.89 -31.22 -24.46
C SER A 220 -14.41 -31.64 -23.06
N LEU A 221 -13.20 -31.26 -22.63
CA LEU A 221 -12.60 -31.79 -21.38
C LEU A 221 -13.30 -31.30 -20.10
N ASN A 222 -14.10 -30.25 -20.19
CA ASN A 222 -14.91 -29.72 -19.10
C ASN A 222 -16.35 -30.29 -19.08
N THR A 223 -16.71 -31.13 -20.06
CA THR A 223 -18.06 -31.65 -20.28
C THR A 223 -18.07 -33.14 -19.99
N ASN A 224 -18.45 -33.52 -18.77
CA ASN A 224 -18.60 -34.90 -18.34
C ASN A 224 -19.63 -35.01 -17.19
N PRO A 225 -20.21 -36.21 -16.97
CA PRO A 225 -21.23 -36.43 -15.93
C PRO A 225 -20.74 -36.12 -14.51
N ASP A 226 -19.45 -36.31 -14.25
CA ASP A 226 -18.85 -36.14 -12.92
C ASP A 226 -18.53 -34.67 -12.60
N GLY A 227 -18.73 -33.75 -13.56
CA GLY A 227 -18.39 -32.34 -13.41
C GLY A 227 -16.90 -32.05 -13.25
N LYS A 228 -16.02 -33.02 -13.49
CA LYS A 228 -14.55 -32.86 -13.40
C LYS A 228 -14.02 -32.08 -14.58
N ILE A 229 -12.81 -31.54 -14.46
CA ILE A 229 -12.11 -30.93 -15.60
C ILE A 229 -10.83 -31.72 -15.83
N TYR A 230 -10.74 -32.33 -17.01
CA TYR A 230 -9.62 -33.18 -17.36
C TYR A 230 -8.49 -32.36 -18.02
N PRO A 231 -7.21 -32.60 -17.68
CA PRO A 231 -6.11 -31.85 -18.28
C PRO A 231 -5.76 -32.35 -19.67
N VAL A 232 -5.26 -31.42 -20.49
CA VAL A 232 -4.70 -31.71 -21.82
C VAL A 232 -3.58 -32.75 -21.73
N LEU A 233 -2.74 -32.68 -20.68
CA LEU A 233 -1.59 -33.55 -20.48
C LEU A 233 -1.94 -35.04 -20.53
N THR A 234 -3.11 -35.45 -20.03
CA THR A 234 -3.54 -36.85 -20.00
C THR A 234 -4.67 -37.15 -20.99
N HIS A 235 -5.56 -36.20 -21.27
CA HIS A 235 -6.79 -36.47 -22.03
C HIS A 235 -6.82 -35.88 -23.46
N ALA A 236 -5.79 -35.12 -23.87
CA ALA A 236 -5.68 -34.57 -25.22
C ALA A 236 -4.26 -34.68 -25.81
N ARG A 237 -3.52 -35.74 -25.45
CA ARG A 237 -2.13 -36.00 -25.89
C ARG A 237 -1.94 -36.03 -27.41
N GLY A 238 -2.95 -36.52 -28.15
CA GLY A 238 -2.90 -36.62 -29.62
C GLY A 238 -3.20 -35.31 -30.35
N THR A 239 -3.35 -34.19 -29.65
CA THR A 239 -3.64 -32.88 -30.27
C THR A 239 -2.40 -31.99 -30.29
N ASP A 240 -2.32 -31.07 -31.26
CA ASP A 240 -1.24 -30.07 -31.32
C ASP A 240 -1.11 -29.26 -30.02
N VAL A 241 -2.23 -29.08 -29.32
CA VAL A 241 -2.32 -28.34 -28.05
C VAL A 241 -1.39 -28.94 -26.99
N TYR A 242 -1.18 -30.25 -26.97
CA TYR A 242 -0.22 -30.90 -26.07
C TYR A 242 1.22 -30.39 -26.29
N GLY A 243 1.68 -30.40 -27.55
CA GLY A 243 3.03 -29.93 -27.91
C GLY A 243 3.19 -28.42 -27.68
N GLN A 244 2.12 -27.66 -27.90
CA GLN A 244 2.09 -26.22 -27.66
C GLN A 244 2.21 -25.87 -26.18
N PHE A 245 1.44 -26.53 -25.29
CA PHE A 245 1.59 -26.36 -23.84
C PHE A 245 2.98 -26.78 -23.34
N THR A 246 3.53 -27.86 -23.88
CA THR A 246 4.92 -28.28 -23.58
C THR A 246 5.92 -27.16 -23.92
N THR A 247 5.73 -26.50 -25.07
CA THR A 247 6.59 -25.40 -25.51
C THR A 247 6.47 -24.17 -24.62
N VAL A 248 5.23 -23.76 -24.29
CA VAL A 248 4.98 -22.62 -23.38
C VAL A 248 5.57 -22.91 -21.98
N ALA A 249 5.37 -24.11 -21.45
CA ALA A 249 5.92 -24.50 -20.16
C ALA A 249 7.46 -24.47 -20.14
N ARG A 250 8.13 -24.94 -21.21
CA ARG A 250 9.60 -24.82 -21.33
C ARG A 250 10.08 -23.37 -21.34
N GLN A 251 9.37 -22.48 -22.05
CA GLN A 251 9.70 -21.05 -22.05
C GLN A 251 9.59 -20.44 -20.66
N VAL A 252 8.52 -20.76 -19.94
CA VAL A 252 8.32 -20.33 -18.54
C VAL A 252 9.43 -20.86 -17.64
N LEU A 253 9.81 -22.13 -17.77
CA LEU A 253 10.91 -22.70 -16.99
C LEU A 253 12.25 -22.01 -17.27
N SER A 254 12.50 -21.57 -18.51
CA SER A 254 13.69 -20.77 -18.84
C SER A 254 13.65 -19.42 -18.14
N ALA A 255 12.53 -18.68 -18.29
CA ALA A 255 12.35 -17.38 -17.66
C ALA A 255 12.46 -17.46 -16.12
N PHE A 256 11.88 -18.49 -15.52
CA PHE A 256 11.99 -18.77 -14.08
C PHE A 256 13.44 -18.97 -13.64
N LYS A 257 14.24 -19.73 -14.41
CA LYS A 257 15.65 -19.98 -14.10
C LYS A 257 16.53 -18.74 -14.30
N GLU A 258 16.24 -17.94 -15.32
CA GLU A 258 16.99 -16.72 -15.66
C GLU A 258 16.69 -15.57 -14.69
N THR A 259 15.52 -15.57 -14.06
CA THR A 259 15.12 -14.55 -13.10
C THR A 259 15.81 -14.80 -11.76
N THR A 260 16.77 -13.97 -11.39
CA THR A 260 17.45 -14.06 -10.08
C THR A 260 16.66 -13.35 -8.98
N GLU A 261 15.97 -12.26 -9.34
CA GLU A 261 15.22 -11.40 -8.42
C GLU A 261 13.77 -11.22 -8.88
N PRO A 262 12.88 -12.17 -8.54
CA PRO A 262 11.47 -12.02 -8.84
C PRO A 262 10.90 -10.81 -8.10
N ARG A 263 9.77 -10.33 -8.59
CA ARG A 263 9.08 -9.14 -8.13
C ARG A 263 8.75 -9.21 -6.65
N SER A 264 8.41 -10.39 -6.15
CA SER A 264 8.21 -10.65 -4.72
C SER A 264 9.46 -10.31 -3.87
N ILE A 265 10.68 -10.64 -4.34
CA ILE A 265 11.94 -10.26 -3.68
C ILE A 265 12.17 -8.75 -3.77
N GLN A 266 11.96 -8.15 -4.95
CA GLN A 266 12.14 -6.71 -5.15
C GLN A 266 11.23 -5.91 -4.20
N PHE A 267 9.97 -6.33 -4.06
CA PHE A 267 9.03 -5.73 -3.11
C PHE A 267 9.42 -5.97 -1.65
N SER A 268 9.93 -7.15 -1.30
CA SER A 268 10.41 -7.45 0.06
C SER A 268 11.56 -6.53 0.47
N ARG A 269 12.53 -6.33 -0.42
CA ARG A 269 13.63 -5.38 -0.20
C ARG A 269 13.15 -3.94 -0.11
N TRP A 270 12.24 -3.54 -1.01
CA TRP A 270 11.67 -2.20 -0.97
C TRP A 270 10.92 -1.94 0.34
N LEU A 271 10.09 -2.89 0.81
CA LEU A 271 9.40 -2.81 2.11
C LEU A 271 10.39 -2.66 3.26
N LYS A 272 11.47 -3.46 3.28
CA LYS A 272 12.51 -3.37 4.30
C LYS A 272 13.20 -2.01 4.29
N SER A 273 13.56 -1.50 3.10
CA SER A 273 14.19 -0.18 2.97
C SER A 273 13.28 0.97 3.41
N GLU A 274 11.97 0.85 3.14
CA GLU A 274 10.98 1.82 3.61
C GLU A 274 10.83 1.79 5.12
N ASP A 275 10.87 0.61 5.73
CA ASP A 275 10.81 0.47 7.19
C ASP A 275 12.07 1.02 7.86
N GLU A 276 13.25 0.70 7.32
CA GLU A 276 14.53 1.28 7.76
C GLU A 276 14.51 2.82 7.67
N ARG A 277 14.00 3.37 6.56
CA ARG A 277 13.86 4.83 6.38
C ARG A 277 12.91 5.45 7.39
N ARG A 278 11.76 4.82 7.66
CA ARG A 278 10.78 5.27 8.66
C ARG A 278 11.37 5.23 10.07
N ASN A 279 12.06 4.15 10.41
CA ASN A 279 12.72 3.97 11.70
C ASN A 279 13.84 5.00 11.89
N ALA A 280 14.68 5.21 10.88
CA ALA A 280 15.73 6.24 10.93
C ALA A 280 15.14 7.66 11.11
N ALA A 281 14.05 7.98 10.41
CA ALA A 281 13.38 9.27 10.57
C ALA A 281 12.76 9.43 11.97
N TYR A 282 12.14 8.39 12.52
CA TYR A 282 11.64 8.39 13.91
C TYR A 282 12.78 8.57 14.92
N VAL A 283 13.88 7.82 14.79
CA VAL A 283 15.06 7.95 15.67
C VAL A 283 15.67 9.35 15.60
N SER A 284 15.79 9.92 14.40
CA SER A 284 16.27 11.30 14.23
C SER A 284 15.36 12.33 14.92
N ARG A 285 14.03 12.18 14.80
CA ARG A 285 13.07 13.06 15.50
C ARG A 285 13.20 12.90 17.02
N ARG A 286 13.30 11.66 17.51
CA ARG A 286 13.38 11.37 18.95
C ARG A 286 14.67 11.85 19.60
N THR A 287 15.81 11.70 18.92
CA THR A 287 17.13 12.14 19.43
C THR A 287 17.30 13.66 19.47
N THR A 288 16.49 14.40 18.71
CA THR A 288 16.51 15.87 18.68
C THR A 288 15.49 16.51 19.62
N ILE A 289 14.78 15.72 20.43
CA ILE A 289 13.82 16.20 21.43
C ILE A 289 14.55 16.76 22.64
N ARG A 290 14.09 17.93 23.10
CA ARG A 290 14.49 18.44 24.41
C ARG A 290 13.92 17.58 25.52
N LEU A 291 14.79 17.16 26.44
CA LEU A 291 14.43 16.29 27.58
C LEU A 291 13.65 17.03 28.68
N ASN A 292 13.76 18.36 28.73
CA ASN A 292 13.10 19.19 29.72
C ASN A 292 11.96 20.00 29.10
N CYS A 293 10.91 20.20 29.88
CA CYS A 293 9.80 21.08 29.51
C CYS A 293 10.29 22.53 29.33
N PRO A 294 9.97 23.22 28.22
CA PRO A 294 10.47 24.56 27.94
C PRO A 294 9.94 25.64 28.90
N ILE A 295 8.91 25.34 29.70
CA ILE A 295 8.27 26.29 30.62
C ILE A 295 8.78 26.11 32.05
N CYS A 296 8.78 24.88 32.57
CA CYS A 296 9.20 24.61 33.96
C CYS A 296 10.64 24.08 34.09
N ASN A 297 11.30 23.75 32.97
CA ASN A 297 12.63 23.14 32.91
C ASN A 297 12.77 21.80 33.69
N ARG A 298 11.66 21.18 34.09
CA ARG A 298 11.67 19.84 34.70
C ARG A 298 11.76 18.76 33.61
N PRO A 299 12.35 17.59 33.90
CA PRO A 299 12.36 16.45 32.99
C PRO A 299 10.96 16.05 32.53
N LEU A 300 10.84 15.66 31.26
CA LEU A 300 9.59 15.15 30.67
C LEU A 300 9.40 13.65 30.88
N ILE A 301 10.47 12.94 31.25
CA ILE A 301 10.48 11.52 31.60
C ILE A 301 11.07 11.43 33.01
N ASP A 302 10.22 11.35 34.02
CA ASP A 302 10.65 11.07 35.40
C ASP A 302 9.74 10.00 36.01
N SER A 303 10.35 9.06 36.73
CA SER A 303 9.83 7.70 36.97
C SER A 303 8.94 7.56 38.21
N GLY A 304 8.31 8.64 38.69
CA GLY A 304 7.58 8.59 39.96
C GLY A 304 6.43 9.58 40.20
N ILE A 305 6.09 10.46 39.26
CA ILE A 305 5.02 11.46 39.44
C ILE A 305 4.23 11.58 38.13
N ASN A 306 2.91 11.77 38.22
CA ASN A 306 1.91 11.99 37.15
C ASN A 306 2.21 13.21 36.21
N ASN A 307 3.43 13.34 35.72
CA ASN A 307 3.94 14.45 34.93
C ASN A 307 4.16 14.01 33.48
N ASN A 308 3.20 13.29 32.91
CA ASN A 308 3.29 12.88 31.51
C ASN A 308 3.23 14.11 30.58
N PRO A 309 4.04 14.13 29.52
CA PRO A 309 3.90 15.11 28.46
C PRO A 309 2.52 15.00 27.81
N SER A 310 1.87 16.15 27.57
CA SER A 310 0.53 16.18 26.95
C SER A 310 0.50 16.93 25.63
N HIS A 311 1.54 17.72 25.35
CA HIS A 311 1.63 18.50 24.13
C HIS A 311 3.02 18.38 23.54
N TYR A 312 3.09 18.11 22.23
CA TYR A 312 4.31 18.18 21.43
C TYR A 312 4.43 19.56 20.81
N TYR A 313 5.62 20.12 20.80
CA TYR A 313 5.93 21.34 20.07
C TYR A 313 7.03 21.12 19.04
N GLU A 314 6.95 21.85 17.93
CA GLU A 314 8.04 21.97 16.97
C GLU A 314 7.90 23.26 16.16
N ASN A 315 9.02 23.95 15.93
CA ASN A 315 9.06 25.13 15.07
C ASN A 315 9.13 24.76 13.58
N LEU A 316 8.83 25.71 12.68
CA LEU A 316 8.71 25.41 11.23
C LEU A 316 10.00 24.84 10.62
N ASP A 317 11.15 25.40 10.98
CA ASP A 317 12.48 24.92 10.55
C ASP A 317 12.92 23.61 11.22
N GLY A 318 12.26 23.19 12.31
CA GLY A 318 12.52 21.94 13.02
C GLY A 318 13.75 21.97 13.93
N THR A 319 14.36 23.15 14.17
CA THR A 319 15.52 23.33 15.04
C THR A 319 15.20 23.21 16.53
N ALA A 320 13.93 23.43 16.91
CA ALA A 320 13.46 23.24 18.27
C ALA A 320 12.21 22.36 18.29
N ARG A 321 12.28 21.26 19.05
CA ARG A 321 11.17 20.34 19.25
C ARG A 321 11.23 19.68 20.64
N GLY A 322 10.08 19.27 21.14
CA GLY A 322 9.99 18.52 22.38
C GLY A 322 8.57 18.43 22.90
N PHE A 323 8.42 18.22 24.21
CA PHE A 323 7.11 18.15 24.84
C PHE A 323 6.94 19.18 25.95
N ILE A 324 5.67 19.40 26.34
CA ILE A 324 5.24 20.28 27.41
C ILE A 324 4.34 19.50 28.37
N HIS A 325 4.55 19.68 29.67
CA HIS A 325 3.65 19.14 30.70
C HIS A 325 2.25 19.73 30.58
N LYS A 326 1.23 18.96 30.92
CA LYS A 326 -0.17 19.40 30.93
C LYS A 326 -0.38 20.67 31.75
N GLU A 327 0.09 20.66 33.00
CA GLU A 327 -0.01 21.81 33.90
C GLU A 327 0.69 23.06 33.34
N CYS A 328 1.83 22.89 32.68
CA CYS A 328 2.60 24.00 32.12
C CYS A 328 1.89 24.62 30.91
N PHE A 329 1.29 23.80 30.04
CA PHE A 329 0.58 24.30 28.87
C PHE A 329 -0.77 24.91 29.24
N THR A 330 -1.55 24.24 30.11
CA THR A 330 -2.81 24.79 30.63
C THR A 330 -2.59 26.08 31.41
N GLY A 331 -1.54 26.12 32.26
CA GLY A 331 -1.12 27.33 32.99
C GLY A 331 -0.56 28.45 32.11
N LEU A 332 -0.25 28.17 30.85
CA LEU A 332 0.07 29.19 29.83
C LEU A 332 -1.20 29.69 29.13
N ILE A 333 -2.06 28.78 28.66
CA ILE A 333 -3.23 29.13 27.83
C ILE A 333 -4.30 29.87 28.63
N ILE A 334 -4.62 29.43 29.86
CA ILE A 334 -5.69 30.03 30.65
C ILE A 334 -5.43 31.53 30.92
N PRO A 335 -4.27 31.95 31.46
CA PRO A 335 -4.03 33.37 31.74
C PRO A 335 -3.93 34.24 30.47
N LEU A 336 -3.58 33.66 29.31
CA LEU A 336 -3.55 34.40 28.05
C LEU A 336 -4.95 34.82 27.60
N PHE A 337 -5.93 33.92 27.68
CA PHE A 337 -7.29 34.19 27.21
C PHE A 337 -8.27 34.61 28.32
N ASN A 338 -7.90 34.40 29.59
CA ASN A 338 -8.68 34.80 30.77
C ASN A 338 -7.80 35.50 31.84
N PRO A 339 -7.22 36.69 31.55
CA PRO A 339 -6.25 37.35 32.43
C PRO A 339 -6.84 37.81 33.77
N ASN A 340 -8.16 38.03 33.83
CA ASN A 340 -8.88 38.47 35.04
C ASN A 340 -9.60 37.31 35.75
N GLY A 341 -9.41 36.06 35.29
CA GLY A 341 -10.02 34.88 35.89
C GLY A 341 -9.42 34.59 37.26
N ASN A 342 -10.26 34.25 38.24
CA ASN A 342 -9.80 33.76 39.54
C ASN A 342 -9.05 32.43 39.33
N THR A 343 -7.74 32.43 39.52
CA THR A 343 -6.84 31.29 39.30
C THR A 343 -7.07 30.10 40.25
N ILE A 344 -8.10 30.13 41.11
CA ILE A 344 -8.24 29.25 42.28
C ILE A 344 -9.57 28.46 42.32
N SER A 345 -10.60 28.72 41.50
CA SER A 345 -11.81 27.87 41.49
C SER A 345 -11.78 26.84 40.35
N SER A 346 -11.72 25.56 40.72
CA SER A 346 -11.80 24.37 39.86
C SER A 346 -13.18 24.17 39.20
N GLY A 347 -13.82 25.25 38.74
CA GLY A 347 -15.18 25.23 38.20
C GLY A 347 -15.59 26.42 37.34
N ASP A 348 -14.67 27.29 36.90
CA ASP A 348 -14.98 28.31 35.90
C ASP A 348 -15.24 27.64 34.53
N PRO A 349 -16.47 27.73 33.97
CA PRO A 349 -16.80 27.11 32.69
C PRO A 349 -15.92 27.58 31.53
N PHE A 350 -15.43 28.82 31.58
CA PHE A 350 -14.55 29.36 30.55
C PHE A 350 -13.15 28.74 30.61
N ASN A 351 -12.61 28.52 31.81
CA ASN A 351 -11.34 27.81 31.99
C ASN A 351 -11.45 26.35 31.54
N GLN A 352 -12.58 25.69 31.84
CA GLN A 352 -12.83 24.32 31.36
C GLN A 352 -12.89 24.26 29.84
N LEU A 353 -13.57 25.21 29.20
CA LEU A 353 -13.60 25.31 27.73
C LEU A 353 -12.19 25.48 27.15
N LEU A 354 -11.34 26.34 27.74
CA LEU A 354 -9.96 26.53 27.28
C LEU A 354 -9.13 25.24 27.44
N ILE A 355 -9.34 24.47 28.50
CA ILE A 355 -8.71 23.16 28.70
C ILE A 355 -9.12 22.20 27.58
N ASP A 356 -10.43 22.08 27.32
CA ASP A 356 -10.97 21.17 26.30
C ASP A 356 -10.49 21.54 24.88
N VAL A 357 -10.42 22.84 24.60
CA VAL A 357 -9.84 23.38 23.35
C VAL A 357 -8.35 23.01 23.26
N SER A 358 -7.56 23.23 24.31
CA SER A 358 -6.13 22.90 24.32
C SER A 358 -5.86 21.41 24.10
N ALA A 359 -6.71 20.53 24.64
CA ALA A 359 -6.57 19.08 24.52
C ALA A 359 -6.91 18.53 23.12
N THR A 360 -7.55 19.34 22.26
CA THR A 360 -8.06 18.89 20.95
C THR A 360 -7.57 19.71 19.76
N SER A 361 -6.98 20.88 20.01
CA SER A 361 -6.65 21.88 18.99
C SER A 361 -5.14 22.07 18.87
N THR A 362 -4.69 22.49 17.69
CA THR A 362 -3.30 22.90 17.49
C THR A 362 -3.19 24.40 17.78
N VAL A 363 -2.21 24.78 18.60
CA VAL A 363 -1.91 26.17 18.94
C VAL A 363 -0.65 26.61 18.21
N ILE A 364 -0.72 27.75 17.54
CA ILE A 364 0.33 28.31 16.71
C ILE A 364 0.77 29.62 17.35
N PHE A 365 2.08 29.77 17.60
CA PHE A 365 2.68 31.01 18.06
C PHE A 365 3.52 31.59 16.92
N ARG A 366 3.06 32.72 16.38
CA ARG A 366 3.67 33.41 15.23
C ARG A 366 4.24 34.75 15.69
N PRO A 367 5.56 34.97 15.55
CA PRO A 367 6.16 36.29 15.80
C PRO A 367 5.52 37.36 14.90
N VAL A 368 5.14 38.49 15.49
CA VAL A 368 4.62 39.65 14.77
C VAL A 368 5.37 40.92 15.21
N ASN A 369 5.85 41.69 14.24
CA ASN A 369 6.53 42.95 14.51
C ASN A 369 5.48 44.05 14.69
N VAL A 370 5.31 44.52 15.92
CA VAL A 370 4.44 45.64 16.27
C VAL A 370 5.27 46.70 16.98
N GLY A 371 5.74 47.69 16.22
CA GLY A 371 6.59 48.77 16.74
C GLY A 371 7.95 48.28 17.24
N SER A 372 8.41 48.80 18.39
CA SER A 372 9.69 48.44 19.04
C SER A 372 9.59 47.27 20.03
N SER A 373 8.40 46.72 20.25
CA SER A 373 8.14 45.64 21.22
C SER A 373 7.86 44.30 20.52
N THR A 374 8.47 43.22 21.01
CA THR A 374 8.19 41.87 20.51
C THR A 374 6.77 41.43 20.88
N SER A 375 5.96 41.14 19.87
CA SER A 375 4.60 40.61 20.04
C SER A 375 4.47 39.24 19.40
N ILE A 376 3.54 38.43 19.90
CA ILE A 376 3.24 37.10 19.38
C ILE A 376 1.76 37.01 19.03
N GLU A 377 1.47 36.61 17.80
CA GLU A 377 0.14 36.21 17.38
C GLU A 377 -0.07 34.74 17.78
N VAL A 378 -1.08 34.49 18.58
CA VAL A 378 -1.50 33.13 18.96
C VAL A 378 -2.76 32.78 18.17
N VAL A 379 -2.67 31.70 17.40
CA VAL A 379 -3.77 31.17 16.60
C VAL A 379 -4.10 29.76 17.06
N ILE A 380 -5.37 29.50 17.36
CA ILE A 380 -5.86 28.16 17.68
C ILE A 380 -6.64 27.64 16.48
N ILE A 381 -6.23 26.48 15.98
CA ILE A 381 -6.92 25.77 14.90
C ILE A 381 -7.45 24.43 15.41
N ASP A 382 -8.66 24.07 14.98
CA ASP A 382 -9.21 22.76 15.28
C ASP A 382 -8.52 21.64 14.47
N LYS A 383 -8.92 20.39 14.70
CA LYS A 383 -8.43 19.21 13.97
C LYS A 383 -8.65 19.25 12.45
N THR A 384 -9.54 20.12 11.96
CA THR A 384 -9.82 20.31 10.52
C THR A 384 -8.96 21.43 9.91
N GLY A 385 -8.21 22.16 10.74
CA GLY A 385 -7.41 23.32 10.34
C GLY A 385 -8.20 24.62 10.31
N ARG A 386 -9.44 24.64 10.81
CA ARG A 386 -10.25 25.86 10.88
C ARG A 386 -9.79 26.71 12.07
N GLN A 387 -9.58 27.99 11.82
CA GLN A 387 -9.26 28.95 12.87
C GLN A 387 -10.45 29.11 13.83
N VAL A 388 -10.18 28.89 15.12
CA VAL A 388 -11.14 29.05 16.22
C VAL A 388 -10.90 30.38 16.92
N ILE A 389 -9.64 30.68 17.27
CA ILE A 389 -9.25 31.88 17.99
C ILE A 389 -7.99 32.47 17.33
N LYS A 390 -7.91 33.80 17.28
CA LYS A 390 -6.73 34.55 16.83
C LYS A 390 -6.60 35.82 17.67
N GLN A 391 -5.49 35.97 18.38
CA GLN A 391 -5.22 37.12 19.24
C GLN A 391 -3.73 37.45 19.30
N VAL A 392 -3.38 38.72 19.51
CA VAL A 392 -1.99 39.18 19.62
C VAL A 392 -1.68 39.54 21.06
N PHE A 393 -0.54 39.09 21.56
CA PHE A 393 -0.07 39.31 22.92
C PHE A 393 1.30 39.98 22.92
N ALA A 394 1.50 40.96 23.80
CA ALA A 394 2.82 41.53 24.06
C ALA A 394 3.64 40.54 24.91
N VAL A 395 4.88 40.28 24.50
CA VAL A 395 5.77 39.38 25.23
C VAL A 395 6.51 40.18 26.32
N ARG A 396 6.25 39.88 27.59
CA ARG A 396 6.93 40.49 28.75
C ARG A 396 7.87 39.47 29.38
N GLU A 397 9.11 39.89 29.66
CA GLU A 397 10.12 39.04 30.31
C GLU A 397 9.68 38.63 31.71
N TYR A 398 9.17 39.59 32.49
CA TYR A 398 8.70 39.37 33.88
C TYR A 398 7.19 39.54 34.00
N SER A 399 6.55 38.68 34.80
CA SER A 399 5.19 38.90 35.31
C SER A 399 5.28 39.46 36.73
N GLU A 400 4.69 40.63 36.97
CA GLU A 400 4.67 41.25 38.30
C GLU A 400 3.74 40.51 39.25
N SER A 401 4.30 40.00 40.35
CA SER A 401 3.58 39.61 41.56
C SER A 401 4.31 40.24 42.74
N PHE A 402 3.56 40.83 43.67
CA PHE A 402 3.99 41.76 44.73
C PHE A 402 5.13 41.27 45.65
N LEU A 403 5.54 40.01 45.55
CA LEU A 403 6.58 39.40 46.40
C LEU A 403 7.62 38.54 45.65
N ASN A 404 7.53 38.34 44.33
CA ASN A 404 8.51 37.56 43.56
C ASN A 404 8.43 37.86 42.06
N THR A 405 9.48 38.44 41.48
CA THR A 405 9.66 38.58 40.02
C THR A 405 10.00 37.21 39.44
N ARG A 406 9.08 36.62 38.65
CA ARG A 406 9.32 35.39 37.90
C ARG A 406 9.16 35.67 36.41
N GLU A 407 9.99 35.01 35.60
CA GLU A 407 9.84 35.08 34.15
C GLU A 407 8.46 34.55 33.72
N GLY A 408 7.79 35.23 32.81
CA GLY A 408 6.47 34.80 32.31
C GLY A 408 6.54 33.48 31.54
N SER A 409 5.54 32.60 31.68
CA SER A 409 5.51 31.29 31.00
C SER A 409 5.58 31.40 29.47
N LEU A 410 4.96 32.44 28.90
CA LEU A 410 5.01 32.72 27.46
C LEU A 410 6.43 33.09 27.03
N TYR A 411 7.11 33.96 27.78
CA TYR A 411 8.49 34.35 27.50
C TYR A 411 9.43 33.14 27.54
N ARG A 412 9.33 32.29 28.57
CA ARG A 412 10.14 31.06 28.68
C ARG A 412 9.93 30.13 27.51
N LEU A 413 8.68 29.86 27.12
CA LEU A 413 8.37 29.03 25.96
C LEU A 413 9.01 29.60 24.68
N LEU A 414 8.81 30.89 24.41
CA LEU A 414 9.31 31.52 23.18
C LEU A 414 10.84 31.59 23.17
N ASN A 415 11.47 31.99 24.27
CA ASN A 415 12.94 32.04 24.37
C ASN A 415 13.55 30.64 24.20
N ALA A 416 12.95 29.62 24.83
CA ALA A 416 13.40 28.26 24.68
C ALA A 416 13.25 27.76 23.23
N THR A 417 12.16 28.07 22.53
CA THR A 417 11.82 27.40 21.26
C THR A 417 12.10 28.20 19.99
N LEU A 418 12.14 29.53 20.09
CA LEU A 418 12.39 30.45 18.98
C LEU A 418 13.72 31.22 19.14
N GLY A 419 14.39 31.12 20.30
CA GLY A 419 15.59 31.89 20.61
C GLY A 419 15.28 33.33 21.03
N GLN A 420 16.31 34.18 21.15
CA GLN A 420 16.16 35.60 21.51
C GLN A 420 15.41 36.36 20.41
N THR A 421 14.07 36.35 20.47
CA THR A 421 13.08 37.33 19.96
C THR A 421 13.25 37.96 18.56
N THR A 422 14.10 37.41 17.69
CA THR A 422 14.31 37.84 16.29
C THR A 422 14.14 36.71 15.27
N ALA A 423 13.88 35.47 15.70
CA ALA A 423 13.63 34.38 14.76
C ALA A 423 12.26 34.54 14.09
N SER A 424 12.25 34.64 12.76
CA SER A 424 11.06 34.69 11.92
C SER A 424 10.36 33.33 11.77
N THR A 425 10.47 32.45 12.78
CA THR A 425 9.98 31.07 12.71
C THR A 425 8.74 30.89 13.58
N VAL A 426 7.82 30.06 13.14
CA VAL A 426 6.53 29.83 13.79
C VAL A 426 6.63 28.58 14.65
N LEU A 427 6.15 28.64 15.89
CA LEU A 427 6.04 27.48 16.77
C LEU A 427 4.65 26.85 16.65
N LEU A 428 4.60 25.54 16.48
CA LEU A 428 3.37 24.78 16.56
C LEU A 428 3.39 23.95 17.84
N VAL A 429 2.26 23.87 18.52
CA VAL A 429 2.03 23.01 19.68
C VAL A 429 0.75 22.21 19.45
N GLN A 430 0.81 20.89 19.55
CA GLN A 430 -0.32 19.99 19.34
C GLN A 430 -0.46 19.00 20.51
N PRO A 431 -1.69 18.66 20.93
CA PRO A 431 -1.91 17.61 21.92
C PRO A 431 -1.42 16.24 21.42
N VAL A 432 -0.98 15.40 22.35
CA VAL A 432 -0.58 14.01 22.13
C VAL A 432 -1.38 13.06 23.01
N PRO A 433 -1.52 11.77 22.63
CA PRO A 433 -2.20 10.79 23.46
C PRO A 433 -1.53 10.60 24.82
N ASP A 434 -2.31 10.44 25.88
CA ASP A 434 -1.82 10.25 27.25
C ASP A 434 -1.08 8.89 27.42
N ASP A 435 -1.46 7.89 26.61
CA ASP A 435 -0.93 6.52 26.62
C ASP A 435 0.35 6.35 25.78
N ASP A 436 0.52 7.10 24.70
CA ASP A 436 1.71 7.09 23.85
C ASP A 436 2.02 8.48 23.27
N HIS A 437 2.67 9.32 24.08
CA HIS A 437 3.08 10.66 23.67
C HIS A 437 4.07 10.64 22.49
N GLU A 438 4.87 9.58 22.34
CA GLU A 438 5.80 9.42 21.21
C GLU A 438 5.10 9.03 19.90
N ALA A 439 3.80 8.69 19.93
CA ALA A 439 3.03 8.38 18.72
C ALA A 439 3.09 9.49 17.66
N ILE A 440 3.23 10.76 18.08
CA ILE A 440 3.38 11.90 17.15
C ILE A 440 4.71 11.88 16.39
N LEU A 441 5.73 11.21 16.92
CA LEU A 441 7.05 11.09 16.29
C LEU A 441 7.10 9.96 15.27
N LYS A 442 6.21 8.97 15.40
CA LYS A 442 6.06 7.86 14.44
C LYS A 442 5.50 8.39 13.12
N GLU A 443 5.72 7.66 12.02
CA GLU A 443 5.43 8.17 10.68
C GLU A 443 3.98 8.65 10.49
N ASP A 444 2.98 7.92 10.98
CA ASP A 444 1.57 8.30 10.83
C ASP A 444 1.17 9.51 11.68
N GLY A 445 1.74 9.64 12.89
CA GLY A 445 1.59 10.83 13.71
C GLY A 445 2.25 12.05 13.07
N TYR A 446 3.51 11.89 12.67
CA TYR A 446 4.31 12.98 12.15
C TYR A 446 3.85 13.44 10.77
N ARG A 447 3.33 12.56 9.93
CA ARG A 447 2.75 12.91 8.63
C ARG A 447 1.56 13.86 8.79
N ARG A 448 0.72 13.65 9.81
CA ARG A 448 -0.40 14.56 10.14
C ARG A 448 0.13 15.92 10.59
N PHE A 449 1.08 15.92 11.51
CA PHE A 449 1.74 17.14 11.99
C PHE A 449 2.39 17.94 10.84
N ARG A 450 3.11 17.27 9.94
CA ARG A 450 3.77 17.87 8.77
C ARG A 450 2.79 18.54 7.80
N LYS A 451 1.60 17.96 7.59
CA LYS A 451 0.56 18.58 6.76
C LYS A 451 0.13 19.95 7.32
N ILE A 452 -0.05 20.03 8.64
CA ILE A 452 -0.39 21.28 9.34
C ILE A 452 0.75 22.29 9.18
N LYS A 453 2.01 21.88 9.41
CA LYS A 453 3.20 22.74 9.17
C LYS A 453 3.19 23.33 7.75
N GLN A 454 2.92 22.50 6.74
CA GLN A 454 2.91 22.92 5.33
C GLN A 454 1.79 23.93 5.04
N GLN A 455 0.57 23.71 5.56
CA GLN A 455 -0.53 24.67 5.40
C GLN A 455 -0.21 26.04 6.02
N ILE A 456 0.44 26.03 7.19
CA ILE A 456 0.85 27.25 7.89
C ILE A 456 1.97 27.98 7.13
N ALA A 457 2.96 27.24 6.59
CA ALA A 457 4.04 27.84 5.81
C ALA A 457 3.51 28.56 4.55
N THR A 458 2.54 27.96 3.83
CA THR A 458 1.94 28.58 2.64
C THR A 458 1.12 29.83 2.98
N SER A 459 0.44 29.85 4.13
CA SER A 459 -0.34 31.01 4.58
C SER A 459 0.50 32.14 5.21
N ALA A 460 1.77 31.88 5.54
CA ALA A 460 2.72 32.89 6.02
C ALA A 460 3.54 33.54 4.88
N SER A 461 3.43 33.03 3.66
CA SER A 461 4.13 33.51 2.45
C SER A 461 3.30 34.49 1.61
N VAL A 462 2.12 34.87 2.11
CA VAL A 462 1.16 35.83 1.56
C VAL A 462 0.93 36.89 2.63
#